data_AF-A0A645IC31-F1
#
_entry.id   AF-A0A645IC31-F1
#
_cell.length_a   1.000
_cell.length_b   1.000
_cell.length_c   1.000
_cell.angle_alpha   90.00
_cell.angle_beta   90.00
_cell.angle_gamma   90.00
#
_symmetry.space_group_name_H-M   'P 1'
#
loop_
_entity.id
_entity.type
_entity.pdbx_description
1 polymer ?
#
loop_
_entity_poly.entity_id
_entity_poly.type
_entity_poly.pdbx_seq_one_letter_code
_entity_poly.pdbx_strand_id
1 'polypeptide(L)'
;MVSRGDISGSSFAFRVKNEDTTWVKDGKLWVRTINKFSSIHDVTITTDPAYTQTEVNVRSLEEMEQPEERHEEKPKPYKVKLEILRMNIH
;
A
#
# COMPACT_ATOMS: atom_id res chain seq x y z
N MET A 1 7.07 17.34 -16.96
CA MET A 1 6.43 16.08 -17.35
C MET A 1 5.38 15.69 -16.32
N VAL A 2 5.73 15.14 -15.15
CA VAL A 2 4.73 14.91 -14.08
C VAL A 2 4.29 16.22 -13.40
N SER A 3 5.23 17.05 -12.93
CA SER A 3 4.94 18.34 -12.28
C SER A 3 4.29 19.40 -13.18
N ARG A 4 4.38 19.21 -14.51
CA ARG A 4 3.78 20.10 -15.52
C ARG A 4 2.35 19.66 -15.89
N GLY A 5 1.92 18.48 -15.42
CA GLY A 5 0.61 17.90 -15.73
C GLY A 5 0.54 17.11 -17.04
N ASP A 6 1.67 16.90 -17.72
CA ASP A 6 1.70 16.18 -19.00
C ASP A 6 1.50 14.66 -18.80
N ILE A 7 1.90 14.11 -17.65
CA ILE A 7 1.77 12.69 -17.32
C ILE A 7 1.32 12.50 -15.88
N SER A 8 0.19 11.82 -15.66
CA SER A 8 -0.43 11.66 -14.34
C SER A 8 -0.66 10.22 -13.89
N GLY A 9 -0.53 9.22 -14.77
CA GLY A 9 -0.83 7.81 -14.48
C GLY A 9 0.40 6.90 -14.52
N SER A 10 0.22 5.66 -14.06
CA SER A 10 1.23 4.60 -14.15
C SER A 10 0.66 3.25 -14.56
N SER A 11 1.50 2.44 -15.19
CA SER A 11 1.24 1.04 -15.50
C SER A 11 2.25 0.15 -14.80
N PHE A 12 1.81 -1.05 -14.41
CA PHE A 12 2.66 -2.04 -13.77
C PHE A 12 2.17 -3.46 -14.07
N ALA A 13 3.10 -4.40 -14.14
CA ALA A 13 2.81 -5.82 -14.16
C ALA A 13 2.73 -6.36 -12.74
N PHE A 14 1.84 -7.31 -12.47
CA PHE A 14 1.75 -7.94 -11.16
C PHE A 14 1.47 -9.43 -11.25
N ARG A 15 1.80 -10.14 -10.16
CA ARG A 15 1.39 -11.52 -9.92
C ARG A 15 0.51 -11.59 -8.69
N VAL A 16 -0.32 -12.61 -8.63
CA VAL A 16 -1.29 -12.87 -7.57
C VAL A 16 -1.34 -14.35 -7.28
N LYS A 17 -1.52 -14.69 -6.00
CA LYS A 17 -1.81 -16.08 -5.62
C LYS A 17 -3.30 -16.37 -5.84
N ASN A 18 -3.62 -17.64 -6.01
CA ASN A 18 -5.00 -18.08 -6.18
C ASN A 18 -5.86 -17.79 -4.93
N GLU A 19 -5.29 -17.96 -3.74
CA GLU A 19 -5.95 -17.67 -2.45
C GLU A 19 -6.35 -16.20 -2.28
N ASP A 20 -5.63 -15.29 -2.95
CA ASP A 20 -5.85 -13.84 -2.90
C ASP A 20 -6.75 -13.34 -4.04
N THR A 21 -7.37 -14.24 -4.82
CA THR A 21 -8.26 -13.92 -5.93
C THR A 21 -9.64 -14.53 -5.70
N THR A 22 -10.70 -13.76 -5.93
CA THR A 22 -12.07 -14.27 -6.00
C THR A 22 -12.68 -14.02 -7.38
N TRP A 23 -13.55 -14.94 -7.80
CA TRP A 23 -14.29 -14.84 -9.06
C TRP A 23 -15.78 -14.90 -8.76
N VAL A 24 -16.52 -13.92 -9.27
CA VAL A 24 -17.98 -13.84 -9.12
C VAL A 24 -18.59 -13.70 -10.51
N LYS A 25 -19.65 -14.45 -10.78
CA LYS A 25 -20.39 -14.33 -12.02
C LYS A 25 -21.40 -13.18 -11.89
N ASP A 26 -21.26 -12.16 -12.72
CA ASP A 26 -22.20 -11.06 -12.84
C ASP A 26 -22.89 -11.12 -14.21
N GLY A 27 -24.08 -11.71 -14.23
CA GLY A 27 -24.83 -11.99 -15.45
C GLY A 27 -24.07 -12.92 -16.41
N LYS A 28 -23.60 -12.36 -17.53
CA LYS A 28 -22.81 -13.07 -18.57
C LYS A 28 -21.30 -12.89 -18.41
N LEU A 29 -20.85 -12.01 -17.51
CA LEU A 29 -19.45 -11.67 -17.31
C LEU A 29 -18.92 -12.31 -16.03
N TRP A 30 -17.62 -12.61 -16.01
CA TRP A 30 -16.91 -13.00 -14.81
C TRP A 30 -16.15 -11.80 -14.28
N VAL A 31 -16.44 -11.43 -13.03
CA VAL A 31 -15.73 -10.37 -12.31
C VAL A 31 -14.67 -11.03 -11.44
N ARG A 32 -13.42 -10.58 -11.61
CA ARG A 32 -12.28 -11.01 -10.80
C ARG A 32 -11.95 -9.92 -9.80
N THR A 33 -11.96 -10.26 -8.51
CA THR A 33 -11.47 -9.38 -7.46
C THR A 33 -10.13 -9.90 -6.95
N ILE A 34 -9.14 -9.03 -6.89
CA ILE A 34 -7.80 -9.32 -6.40
C ILE A 34 -7.64 -8.60 -5.06
N ASN A 35 -7.40 -9.36 -3.99
CA ASN A 35 -7.27 -8.81 -2.64
C ASN A 35 -5.82 -8.48 -2.29
N LYS A 36 -4.85 -9.17 -2.89
CA LYS A 36 -3.43 -8.98 -2.61
C LYS A 36 -2.54 -9.38 -3.78
N PHE A 37 -1.55 -8.53 -4.09
CA PHE A 37 -0.49 -8.85 -5.04
C PHE A 37 0.62 -9.66 -4.37
N SER A 38 1.12 -10.68 -5.06
CA SER A 38 2.33 -11.42 -4.63
C SER A 38 3.61 -10.70 -5.01
N SER A 39 3.60 -9.99 -6.15
CA SER A 39 4.72 -9.17 -6.61
C SER A 39 4.26 -8.15 -7.65
N ILE A 40 4.98 -7.03 -7.73
CA ILE A 40 4.80 -5.96 -8.73
C ILE A 40 6.12 -5.77 -9.48
N HIS A 41 6.05 -5.61 -10.79
CA HIS A 41 7.17 -5.47 -11.71
C HIS A 41 6.83 -4.46 -12.82
N ASP A 42 7.84 -4.04 -13.59
CA ASP A 42 7.67 -3.21 -14.80
C ASP A 42 6.81 -1.94 -14.57
N VAL A 43 7.18 -1.17 -13.54
CA VAL A 43 6.46 0.05 -13.15
C VAL A 43 6.92 1.20 -14.05
N THR A 44 5.97 1.81 -14.77
CA THR A 44 6.24 2.91 -15.69
C THR A 44 5.22 4.02 -15.53
N ILE A 45 5.68 5.26 -15.68
CA ILE A 45 4.81 6.46 -15.70
C ILE A 45 4.39 6.67 -17.16
N THR A 46 3.08 6.78 -17.41
CA THR A 46 2.52 6.85 -18.77
C THR A 46 1.32 7.78 -18.84
N THR A 47 1.13 8.42 -19.99
CA THR A 47 -0.03 9.27 -20.29
C THR A 47 -1.30 8.46 -20.50
N ASP A 48 -1.16 7.19 -20.88
CA ASP A 48 -2.26 6.26 -21.12
C ASP A 48 -2.07 5.00 -20.27
N PRO A 49 -2.48 5.03 -18.98
CA PRO A 49 -2.25 3.93 -18.06
C PRO A 49 -3.25 2.79 -18.27
N ALA A 50 -2.78 1.54 -18.14
CA ALA A 50 -3.64 0.36 -18.15
C ALA A 50 -4.66 0.36 -17.00
N TYR A 51 -4.34 1.07 -15.90
CA TYR A 51 -5.20 1.23 -14.73
C TYR A 51 -5.50 2.70 -14.53
N THR A 52 -6.74 3.12 -14.78
CA THR A 52 -7.14 4.53 -14.77
C THR A 52 -7.12 5.19 -13.39
N GLN A 53 -7.09 4.38 -12.32
CA GLN A 53 -7.07 4.87 -10.94
C GLN A 53 -5.65 5.06 -10.38
N THR A 54 -4.60 4.91 -11.19
CA THR A 54 -3.23 5.17 -10.73
C THR A 54 -2.91 6.65 -10.81
N GLU A 55 -2.20 7.14 -9.79
CA GLU A 55 -1.72 8.53 -9.71
C GLU A 55 -0.21 8.55 -9.46
N VAL A 56 0.46 9.59 -9.95
CA VAL A 56 1.90 9.79 -9.78
C VAL A 56 2.14 11.16 -9.15
N ASN A 57 2.85 11.21 -8.02
CA ASN A 57 3.21 12.44 -7.32
C ASN A 57 4.75 12.54 -7.17
N VAL A 58 5.28 13.76 -7.24
CA VAL A 58 6.72 14.08 -7.17
C VAL A 58 7.16 14.43 -5.74
N ARG A 59 6.23 14.83 -4.85
CA ARG A 59 6.56 15.39 -3.52
C ARG A 59 6.73 14.38 -2.39
N SER A 60 6.48 13.09 -2.62
CA SER A 60 6.52 12.08 -1.56
C SER A 60 7.92 11.80 -1.01
N LEU A 61 8.99 12.13 -1.75
CA LEU A 61 10.37 11.99 -1.25
C LEU A 61 10.69 13.03 -0.18
N GLU A 62 10.22 14.28 -0.33
CA GLU A 62 10.44 15.35 0.66
C GLU A 62 9.63 15.11 1.95
N GLU A 63 8.48 14.45 1.87
CA GLU A 63 7.70 14.04 3.06
C GLU A 63 8.32 12.82 3.79
N MET A 64 8.94 11.89 3.06
CA MET A 64 9.65 10.74 3.67
C MET A 64 10.97 11.14 4.34
N GLU A 65 11.61 12.23 3.90
CA GLU A 65 12.82 12.77 4.54
C GLU A 65 12.53 13.67 5.74
N GLN A 66 11.27 14.07 5.97
CA GLN A 66 10.91 14.74 7.20
C GLN A 66 10.98 13.75 8.36
N PRO A 67 11.70 14.07 9.46
CA PRO A 67 11.72 13.20 10.63
C PRO A 67 10.29 13.04 11.12
N GLU A 68 9.81 11.81 11.23
CA GLU A 68 8.51 11.52 11.84
C GLU A 68 8.44 12.30 13.15
N GLU A 69 7.49 13.24 13.27
CA GLU A 69 7.18 13.81 14.56
C GLU A 69 6.85 12.62 15.46
N ARG A 70 7.66 12.41 16.50
CA ARG A 70 7.46 11.36 17.48
C ARG A 70 6.08 11.56 18.08
N HIS A 71 5.07 10.91 17.50
CA HIS A 71 3.82 10.69 18.17
C HIS A 71 4.20 9.91 19.44
N GLU A 72 4.04 10.54 20.60
CA GLU A 72 4.22 9.88 21.89
C GLU A 72 3.28 8.67 21.90
N GLU A 73 3.80 7.50 21.56
CA GLU A 73 3.04 6.26 21.60
C GLU A 73 2.67 6.01 23.06
N LYS A 74 1.41 6.32 23.42
CA LYS A 74 0.85 5.90 24.71
C LYS A 74 1.07 4.39 24.82
N PRO A 75 1.79 3.90 25.84
CA PRO A 75 2.22 2.51 25.87
C PRO A 75 1.00 1.60 25.82
N LYS A 76 0.98 0.71 24.82
CA LYS A 76 -0.09 -0.27 24.65
C LYS A 76 -0.23 -1.07 25.96
N PRO A 77 -1.46 -1.35 26.43
CA PRO A 77 -1.73 -1.83 27.79
C PRO A 77 -1.03 -3.16 28.14
N TYR A 78 -0.63 -3.96 27.15
CA TYR A 78 0.12 -5.19 27.38
C TYR A 78 1.60 -4.94 27.76
N LYS A 79 2.22 -3.83 27.33
CA LYS A 79 3.61 -3.50 27.70
C LYS A 79 3.71 -3.16 29.20
N VAL A 80 2.75 -2.40 29.71
CA VAL A 80 2.62 -2.08 31.14
C VAL A 80 2.43 -3.35 31.98
N LYS A 81 1.58 -4.28 31.53
CA LYS A 81 1.39 -5.57 32.21
C LYS A 81 2.68 -6.42 32.26
N LEU A 82 3.48 -6.41 31.18
CA LEU A 82 4.76 -7.12 31.17
C LEU A 82 5.78 -6.52 32.13
N GLU A 83 5.83 -5.20 32.27
CA GLU A 83 6.73 -4.55 33.24
C GLU A 83 6.36 -4.89 34.67
N ILE A 84 5.07 -4.80 35.01
CA ILE A 84 4.58 -5.18 36.35
C ILE A 84 4.92 -6.64 36.65
N LEU A 85 4.72 -7.53 35.67
CA LEU A 85 5.05 -8.95 35.84
C LEU A 85 6.55 -9.16 36.05
N ARG A 86 7.41 -8.42 35.34
CA ARG A 86 8.87 -8.47 35.51
C ARG A 86 9.32 -7.95 36.87
N MET A 87 8.67 -6.90 37.39
CA MET A 87 8.97 -6.34 38.71
C MET A 87 8.58 -7.26 39.87
N ASN A 88 7.58 -8.12 39.67
CA ASN A 88 7.06 -9.03 40.70
C ASN A 88 7.79 -10.39 40.75
N ILE A 89 8.88 -10.58 39.98
CA ILE A 89 9.66 -11.82 39.92
C ILE A 89 10.99 -11.70 40.71
N HIS A 90 11.16 -10.67 41.54
CA HIS A 90 12.22 -10.56 42.54
C HIS A 90 11.59 -10.40 43.93
#